data_AF-A0A397L0N7-F1
#
_entry.id   AF-A0A397L0N7-F1
#
_cell.length_a   1.000
_cell.length_b   1.000
_cell.length_c   1.000
_cell.angle_alpha   90.00
_cell.angle_beta   90.00
_cell.angle_gamma   90.00
#
_symmetry.space_group_name_H-M   'P 1'
#
loop_
_entity.id
_entity.type
_entity.pdbx_description
1 polymer ?
#
loop_
_entity_poly.entity_id
_entity_poly.type
_entity_poly.pdbx_seq_one_letter_code
_entity_poly.pdbx_strand_id
1 'polypeptide(L)'
;MRTPSLLLLLLAFVSIIPPSSGHGEWGILTEQNFSSQIRLHPHILLFVTAPWCGESRSLKNEITQLVHTSDEYGSLKLMVVYRNSEKVLAQAIGASNEITILYYHHSVPYNYRGKLRALNILSSLRPYLASPPEELPLKHLKSPESLKDFLESSDKALILFEFCGWTSTLLSELKRNVTEDNLWHGNFSKKVETDRVLKLRGKNNQKVAVTDHTKWKLMCRLQSGFGRVPWLEDFSYVNDTAALQENDRANGGSGQTCNHEQFKQFSSFLSKLIAAAKEFSLPPERQKFGLITEKSLASPFTVGASDSWAAVLQLAGCPHCSKILKAGDDIQRLLKMENPIVSEV
;
A
#
# COMPACT_ATOMS: atom_id res chain seq x y z
N MET A 1 -29.09 -44.80 -63.41
CA MET A 1 -27.94 -44.79 -62.50
C MET A 1 -27.70 -43.35 -62.08
N ARG A 2 -27.94 -43.01 -60.81
CA ARG A 2 -27.83 -41.64 -60.27
C ARG A 2 -26.48 -41.50 -59.57
N THR A 3 -25.73 -40.45 -59.91
CA THR A 3 -24.49 -40.03 -59.25
C THR A 3 -24.81 -39.37 -57.90
N PRO A 4 -24.00 -39.57 -56.84
CA PRO A 4 -24.14 -38.82 -55.60
C PRO A 4 -23.25 -37.57 -55.63
N SER A 5 -23.86 -36.40 -55.35
CA SER A 5 -23.15 -35.15 -55.07
C SER A 5 -22.57 -35.19 -53.65
N LEU A 6 -21.25 -35.04 -53.53
CA LEU A 6 -20.57 -34.80 -52.26
C LEU A 6 -20.76 -33.32 -51.87
N LEU A 7 -21.44 -33.07 -50.76
CA LEU A 7 -21.59 -31.74 -50.17
C LEU A 7 -20.42 -31.51 -49.20
N LEU A 8 -19.47 -30.65 -49.58
CA LEU A 8 -18.34 -30.25 -48.73
C LEU A 8 -18.82 -29.14 -47.78
N LEU A 9 -18.96 -29.43 -46.48
CA LEU A 9 -19.18 -28.42 -45.44
C LEU A 9 -17.82 -27.79 -45.06
N LEU A 10 -17.60 -26.56 -45.49
CA LEU A 10 -16.49 -25.71 -45.02
C LEU A 10 -16.86 -25.11 -43.66
N LEU A 11 -16.33 -25.69 -42.59
CA LEU A 11 -16.34 -25.08 -41.26
C LEU A 11 -15.32 -23.93 -41.23
N ALA A 12 -15.81 -22.70 -41.23
CA ALA A 12 -14.98 -21.52 -40.99
C ALA A 12 -14.59 -21.49 -39.50
N PHE A 13 -13.37 -21.95 -39.20
CA PHE A 13 -12.74 -21.67 -37.92
C PHE A 13 -12.41 -20.18 -37.87
N VAL A 14 -13.24 -19.41 -37.17
CA VAL A 14 -12.85 -18.07 -36.73
C VAL A 14 -11.82 -18.28 -35.61
N SER A 15 -10.54 -18.26 -35.99
CA SER A 15 -9.46 -18.11 -35.02
C SER A 15 -9.63 -16.77 -34.31
N ILE A 16 -10.13 -16.81 -33.07
CA ILE A 16 -9.98 -15.70 -32.14
C ILE A 16 -8.49 -15.65 -31.79
N ILE A 17 -7.73 -14.90 -32.59
CA ILE A 17 -6.38 -14.50 -32.22
C ILE A 17 -6.57 -13.56 -31.03
N PRO A 18 -6.12 -13.91 -29.81
CA PRO A 18 -6.05 -12.92 -28.74
C PRO A 18 -5.21 -11.76 -29.26
N PRO A 19 -5.62 -10.49 -29.11
CA PRO A 19 -4.83 -9.38 -29.62
C PRO A 19 -3.42 -9.53 -29.06
N SER A 20 -2.46 -9.67 -29.98
CA SER A 20 -1.06 -9.66 -29.61
C SER A 20 -0.85 -8.40 -28.81
N SER A 21 -0.29 -8.53 -27.62
CA SER A 21 0.08 -7.41 -26.78
C SER A 21 1.21 -6.68 -27.50
N GLY A 22 0.83 -5.80 -28.44
CA GLY A 22 1.72 -4.80 -28.98
C GLY A 22 2.26 -4.04 -27.78
N HIS A 23 3.57 -4.03 -27.64
CA HIS A 23 4.21 -3.01 -26.82
C HIS A 23 3.61 -1.67 -27.30
N GLY A 24 3.00 -0.90 -26.40
CA GLY A 24 2.69 0.51 -26.62
C GLY A 24 1.25 0.96 -26.74
N GLU A 25 0.32 0.05 -26.97
CA GLU A 25 -1.07 0.43 -27.03
C GLU A 25 -1.67 0.53 -25.63
N TRP A 26 -2.37 1.65 -25.39
CA TRP A 26 -3.05 1.89 -24.13
C TRP A 26 -4.29 0.98 -24.03
N GLY A 27 -4.27 0.03 -23.10
CA GLY A 27 -5.41 -0.84 -22.84
C GLY A 27 -6.59 -0.06 -22.28
N ILE A 28 -7.78 -0.20 -22.86
CA ILE A 28 -8.99 0.47 -22.36
C ILE A 28 -9.59 -0.37 -21.24
N LEU A 29 -9.75 0.25 -20.07
CA LEU A 29 -10.48 -0.34 -18.96
C LEU A 29 -11.91 0.18 -18.89
N THR A 30 -12.82 -0.76 -18.62
CA THR A 30 -14.24 -0.54 -18.40
C THR A 30 -14.66 -1.24 -17.11
N GLU A 31 -15.87 -0.98 -16.63
CA GLU A 31 -16.44 -1.64 -15.45
C GLU A 31 -16.34 -3.18 -15.51
N GLN A 32 -16.39 -3.76 -16.71
CA GLN A 32 -16.38 -5.22 -16.91
C GLN A 32 -14.99 -5.86 -16.77
N ASN A 33 -13.93 -5.15 -17.15
CA ASN A 33 -12.57 -5.71 -17.18
C ASN A 33 -11.63 -5.09 -16.13
N PHE A 34 -12.03 -4.01 -15.46
CA PHE A 34 -11.17 -3.26 -14.56
C PHE A 34 -10.56 -4.16 -13.49
N SER A 35 -11.39 -4.87 -12.72
CA SER A 35 -10.89 -5.69 -11.61
C SER A 35 -9.97 -6.83 -12.05
N SER A 36 -10.21 -7.45 -13.21
CA SER A 36 -9.37 -8.54 -13.69
C SER A 36 -8.02 -8.02 -14.17
N GLN A 37 -8.01 -6.87 -14.87
CA GLN A 37 -6.78 -6.24 -15.37
C GLN A 37 -5.90 -5.72 -14.23
N ILE A 38 -6.49 -5.12 -13.19
CA ILE A 38 -5.78 -4.65 -11.99
C ILE A 38 -5.12 -5.78 -11.20
N ARG A 39 -5.69 -7.00 -11.24
CA ARG A 39 -5.14 -8.20 -10.58
C ARG A 39 -4.11 -8.92 -11.43
N LEU A 40 -4.28 -8.90 -12.75
CA LEU A 40 -3.42 -9.61 -13.68
C LEU A 40 -2.01 -8.99 -13.76
N HIS A 41 -1.92 -7.67 -13.66
CA HIS A 41 -0.65 -6.96 -13.87
C HIS A 41 -0.15 -6.32 -12.57
N PRO A 42 1.11 -6.57 -12.17
CA PRO A 42 1.66 -6.04 -10.93
C PRO A 42 1.90 -4.52 -11.00
N HIS A 43 2.18 -3.97 -12.18
CA HIS A 43 2.46 -2.56 -12.38
C HIS A 43 1.58 -1.99 -13.49
N ILE A 44 0.71 -1.04 -13.14
CA ILE A 44 -0.18 -0.40 -14.11
C ILE A 44 -0.12 1.11 -13.93
N LEU A 45 0.16 1.83 -15.01
CA LEU A 45 -0.06 3.26 -15.10
C LEU A 45 -1.43 3.49 -15.73
N LEU A 46 -2.37 3.98 -14.93
CA LEU A 46 -3.74 4.22 -15.32
C LEU A 46 -4.01 5.71 -15.50
N PHE A 47 -4.50 6.08 -16.69
CA PHE A 47 -5.02 7.40 -16.97
C PHE A 47 -6.54 7.40 -16.91
N VAL A 48 -7.13 8.31 -16.17
CA VAL A 48 -8.58 8.56 -16.19
C VAL A 48 -8.80 9.92 -16.83
N THR A 49 -9.38 9.92 -18.04
CA THR A 49 -9.40 11.11 -18.91
C THR A 49 -10.61 11.13 -19.84
N ALA A 50 -10.75 12.20 -20.61
CA ALA A 50 -11.69 12.30 -21.72
C ALA A 50 -10.98 11.97 -23.05
N PRO A 51 -11.65 11.29 -24.01
CA PRO A 51 -11.00 10.90 -25.27
C PRO A 51 -10.63 12.10 -26.16
N TRP A 52 -11.30 13.24 -25.99
CA TRP A 52 -11.03 14.48 -26.73
C TRP A 52 -10.01 15.41 -26.04
N CYS A 53 -9.43 15.02 -24.90
CA CYS A 53 -8.45 15.85 -24.20
C CYS A 53 -7.09 15.82 -24.93
N GLY A 54 -6.72 16.94 -25.59
CA GLY A 54 -5.48 17.06 -26.34
C GLY A 54 -4.22 16.88 -25.48
N GLU A 55 -4.18 17.51 -24.30
CA GLU A 55 -3.07 17.38 -23.35
C GLU A 55 -2.84 15.92 -22.94
N SER A 56 -3.92 15.22 -22.57
CA SER A 56 -3.84 13.80 -22.20
C SER A 56 -3.38 12.94 -23.36
N ARG A 57 -3.85 13.18 -24.59
CA ARG A 57 -3.38 12.46 -25.79
C ARG A 57 -1.89 12.67 -26.04
N SER A 58 -1.42 13.92 -25.95
CA SER A 58 -0.01 14.24 -26.12
C SER A 58 0.85 13.53 -25.08
N LEU A 59 0.47 13.63 -23.81
CA LEU A 59 1.20 13.03 -22.69
C LEU A 59 1.24 11.49 -22.79
N LYS A 60 0.11 10.86 -23.15
CA LYS A 60 0.05 9.41 -23.38
C LYS A 60 1.00 8.96 -24.48
N ASN A 61 1.08 9.71 -25.58
CA ASN A 61 1.98 9.40 -26.70
C ASN A 61 3.45 9.51 -26.27
N GLU A 62 3.81 10.58 -25.55
CA GLU A 62 5.17 10.78 -25.03
C GLU A 62 5.57 9.65 -24.07
N ILE A 63 4.67 9.25 -23.17
CA ILE A 63 4.90 8.11 -22.25
C ILE A 63 5.10 6.82 -23.04
N THR A 64 4.25 6.53 -24.04
CA THR A 64 4.39 5.34 -24.89
C THR A 64 5.77 5.29 -25.54
N GLN A 65 6.24 6.40 -26.11
CA GLN A 65 7.57 6.46 -26.73
C GLN A 65 8.70 6.16 -25.73
N LEU A 66 8.66 6.78 -24.54
CA LEU A 66 9.69 6.58 -23.52
C LEU A 66 9.71 5.15 -22.96
N VAL A 67 8.53 4.57 -22.70
CA VAL A 67 8.39 3.19 -22.22
C VAL A 67 8.89 2.18 -23.26
N HIS A 68 8.71 2.48 -24.55
CA HIS A 68 9.22 1.62 -25.63
C HIS A 68 10.73 1.58 -25.73
N THR A 69 11.37 2.73 -25.48
CA THR A 69 12.81 2.87 -25.64
C THR A 69 13.60 2.33 -24.45
N SER A 70 12.92 1.86 -23.39
CA SER A 70 13.56 1.52 -22.13
C SER A 70 12.99 0.23 -21.54
N ASP A 71 13.85 -0.79 -21.46
CA ASP A 71 13.52 -2.09 -20.86
C ASP A 71 13.17 -1.99 -19.37
N GLU A 72 13.56 -0.91 -18.70
CA GLU A 72 13.22 -0.58 -17.30
C GLU A 72 11.71 -0.65 -17.05
N TYR A 73 10.90 -0.30 -18.05
CA TYR A 73 9.44 -0.27 -17.95
C TYR A 73 8.76 -1.49 -18.56
N GLY A 74 9.50 -2.57 -18.87
CA GLY A 74 8.96 -3.75 -19.54
C GLY A 74 7.77 -4.42 -18.81
N SER A 75 7.73 -4.32 -17.48
CA SER A 75 6.63 -4.83 -16.65
C SER A 75 5.45 -3.85 -16.49
N LEU A 76 5.61 -2.59 -16.88
CA LEU A 76 4.60 -1.55 -16.74
C LEU A 76 3.54 -1.67 -17.83
N LYS A 77 2.28 -1.84 -17.42
CA LYS A 77 1.14 -1.76 -18.35
C LYS A 77 0.55 -0.36 -18.39
N LEU A 78 0.33 0.14 -19.60
CA LEU A 78 -0.32 1.43 -19.85
C LEU A 78 -1.81 1.21 -20.08
N MET A 79 -2.65 1.82 -19.26
CA MET A 79 -4.10 1.63 -19.30
C MET A 79 -4.86 2.96 -19.21
N VAL A 80 -6.05 3.02 -19.78
CA VAL A 80 -6.89 4.21 -19.79
C VAL A 80 -8.35 3.89 -19.46
N VAL A 81 -8.97 4.72 -18.63
CA VAL A 81 -10.41 4.77 -18.43
C VAL A 81 -10.94 6.08 -19.02
N TYR A 82 -11.95 5.99 -19.86
CA TYR A 82 -12.65 7.16 -20.36
C TYR A 82 -13.80 7.53 -19.44
N ARG A 83 -13.59 8.55 -18.60
CA ARG A 83 -14.52 8.95 -17.52
C ARG A 83 -15.95 9.29 -17.99
N ASN A 84 -16.09 9.69 -19.26
CA ASN A 84 -17.39 10.06 -19.82
C ASN A 84 -18.26 8.84 -20.13
N SER A 85 -17.62 7.72 -20.50
CA SER A 85 -18.27 6.44 -20.77
C SER A 85 -18.43 5.64 -19.49
N GLU A 86 -17.39 5.62 -18.65
CA GLU A 86 -17.30 4.83 -17.42
C GLU A 86 -17.50 5.70 -16.17
N LYS A 87 -18.64 6.40 -16.09
CA LYS A 87 -18.88 7.41 -15.04
C LYS A 87 -18.87 6.82 -13.63
N VAL A 88 -19.47 5.65 -13.45
CA VAL A 88 -19.57 4.98 -12.14
C VAL A 88 -18.18 4.53 -11.70
N LEU A 89 -17.41 3.91 -12.60
CA LEU A 89 -16.01 3.56 -12.33
C LEU A 89 -15.15 4.78 -12.00
N ALA A 90 -15.22 5.85 -12.80
CA ALA A 90 -14.45 7.06 -12.57
C ALA A 90 -14.79 7.70 -11.20
N GLN A 91 -16.07 7.72 -10.82
CA GLN A 91 -16.49 8.19 -9.50
C GLN A 91 -16.00 7.27 -8.38
N ALA A 92 -16.08 5.96 -8.56
CA ALA A 92 -15.68 4.95 -7.58
C ALA A 92 -14.18 4.99 -7.26
N ILE A 93 -13.33 5.43 -8.20
CA ILE A 93 -11.88 5.61 -8.00
C ILE A 93 -11.48 7.07 -7.72
N GLY A 94 -12.46 7.97 -7.51
CA GLY A 94 -12.20 9.36 -7.14
C GLY A 94 -11.68 10.27 -8.26
N ALA A 95 -11.94 9.92 -9.52
CA ALA A 95 -11.34 10.53 -10.72
C ALA A 95 -12.38 11.20 -11.65
N SER A 96 -13.32 11.97 -11.08
CA SER A 96 -14.50 12.45 -11.84
C SER A 96 -14.26 13.74 -12.66
N ASN A 97 -13.36 14.64 -12.24
CA ASN A 97 -13.39 16.03 -12.71
C ASN A 97 -12.15 16.48 -13.50
N GLU A 98 -10.97 15.89 -13.28
CA GLU A 98 -9.71 16.27 -13.95
C GLU A 98 -9.00 15.07 -14.58
N ILE A 99 -7.92 15.32 -15.34
CA ILE A 99 -7.00 14.24 -15.74
C ILE A 99 -6.44 13.64 -14.46
N THR A 100 -6.77 12.39 -14.18
CA THR A 100 -6.27 11.70 -13.00
C THR A 100 -5.30 10.61 -13.43
N ILE A 101 -4.13 10.57 -12.80
CA ILE A 101 -3.12 9.55 -13.05
C ILE A 101 -2.97 8.72 -11.77
N LEU A 102 -3.21 7.42 -11.92
CA LEU A 102 -3.10 6.43 -10.86
C LEU A 102 -2.01 5.44 -11.23
N TYR A 103 -1.19 5.07 -10.26
CA TYR A 103 -0.27 3.95 -10.40
C TYR A 103 -0.74 2.81 -9.51
N TYR A 104 -0.97 1.63 -10.08
CA TYR A 104 -1.26 0.43 -9.31
C TYR A 104 0.03 -0.36 -9.13
N HIS A 105 0.37 -0.64 -7.88
CA HIS A 105 1.41 -1.58 -7.50
C HIS A 105 0.73 -2.75 -6.79
N HIS A 106 0.75 -3.93 -7.42
CA HIS A 106 0.11 -5.15 -6.92
C HIS A 106 -1.34 -4.91 -6.44
N SER A 107 -2.14 -4.32 -7.33
CA SER A 107 -3.54 -3.93 -7.09
C SER A 107 -3.78 -2.83 -6.06
N VAL A 108 -2.74 -2.23 -5.48
CA VAL A 108 -2.85 -1.08 -4.59
C VAL A 108 -2.69 0.22 -5.39
N PRO A 109 -3.69 1.13 -5.39
CA PRO A 109 -3.60 2.39 -6.12
C PRO A 109 -2.80 3.44 -5.34
N TYR A 110 -2.02 4.21 -6.10
CA TYR A 110 -1.29 5.39 -5.67
C TYR A 110 -1.62 6.58 -6.59
N ASN A 111 -1.98 7.71 -6.02
CA ASN A 111 -2.33 8.91 -6.78
C ASN A 111 -1.07 9.68 -7.13
N TYR A 112 -0.90 10.02 -8.41
CA TYR A 112 0.18 10.91 -8.83
C TYR A 112 -0.25 12.37 -8.66
N ARG A 113 0.47 13.10 -7.79
CA ARG A 113 0.22 14.52 -7.44
C ARG A 113 1.34 15.46 -7.94
N GLY A 114 2.12 14.99 -8.91
CA GLY A 114 3.25 15.73 -9.49
C GLY A 114 2.88 16.53 -10.75
N LYS A 115 3.89 17.08 -11.42
CA LYS A 115 3.71 17.79 -12.70
C LYS A 115 3.35 16.80 -13.81
N LEU A 116 2.39 17.15 -14.66
CA LEU A 116 1.94 16.31 -15.78
C LEU A 116 2.94 16.35 -16.96
N ARG A 117 4.11 15.74 -16.77
CA ARG A 117 5.14 15.54 -17.80
C ARG A 117 5.56 14.08 -17.80
N ALA A 118 5.79 13.50 -18.98
CA ALA A 118 6.04 12.07 -19.11
C ALA A 118 7.24 11.61 -18.27
N LEU A 119 8.34 12.37 -18.34
CA LEU A 119 9.55 12.09 -17.56
C LEU A 119 9.30 12.13 -16.05
N ASN A 120 8.57 13.13 -15.54
CA ASN A 120 8.26 13.24 -14.11
C ASN A 120 7.38 12.09 -13.61
N ILE A 121 6.41 11.68 -14.42
CA ILE A 121 5.54 10.54 -14.10
C ILE A 121 6.38 9.27 -14.05
N LEU A 122 7.10 8.95 -15.13
CA LEU A 122 7.88 7.71 -15.22
C LEU A 122 8.99 7.65 -14.17
N SER A 123 9.72 8.74 -13.94
CA SER A 123 10.77 8.79 -12.91
C SER A 123 10.23 8.50 -11.51
N SER A 124 9.01 8.96 -11.21
CA SER A 124 8.37 8.71 -9.91
C SER A 124 8.00 7.24 -9.69
N LEU A 125 7.81 6.46 -10.77
CA LEU A 125 7.47 5.04 -10.69
C LEU A 125 8.69 4.14 -10.53
N ARG A 126 9.89 4.59 -10.95
CA ARG A 126 11.10 3.76 -10.94
C ARG A 126 11.38 3.05 -9.61
N PRO A 127 11.31 3.73 -8.44
CA PRO A 127 11.55 3.05 -7.18
C PRO A 127 10.52 1.94 -6.93
N TYR A 128 9.27 2.14 -7.34
CA TYR A 128 8.18 1.20 -7.13
C TYR A 128 8.24 -0.01 -8.06
N LEU A 129 8.78 0.14 -9.26
CA LEU A 129 8.95 -0.97 -10.21
C LEU A 129 9.94 -2.02 -9.69
N ALA A 130 10.92 -1.60 -8.88
CA ALA A 130 11.89 -2.50 -8.26
C ALA A 130 11.51 -2.92 -6.83
N SER A 131 10.65 -2.16 -6.14
CA SER A 131 10.28 -2.43 -4.75
C SER A 131 9.29 -3.58 -4.59
N PRO A 132 9.48 -4.47 -3.60
CA PRO A 132 8.51 -5.49 -3.25
C PRO A 132 7.26 -4.87 -2.58
N PRO A 133 6.09 -5.51 -2.65
CA PRO A 133 4.84 -5.02 -2.04
C PRO A 133 4.90 -4.82 -0.52
N GLU A 134 5.81 -5.48 0.16
CA GLU A 134 6.02 -5.41 1.61
C GLU A 134 6.62 -4.07 2.06
N GLU A 135 7.36 -3.40 1.18
CA GLU A 135 8.04 -2.13 1.50
C GLU A 135 7.15 -0.90 1.30
N LEU A 136 5.90 -1.10 0.88
CA LEU A 136 4.96 -0.04 0.56
C LEU A 136 3.65 -0.19 1.33
N PRO A 137 3.00 0.93 1.70
CA PRO A 137 3.43 2.31 1.46
C PRO A 137 4.40 2.85 2.52
N LEU A 138 4.75 2.05 3.55
CA LEU A 138 5.63 2.45 4.64
C LEU A 138 6.99 1.76 4.49
N LYS A 139 8.02 2.51 4.14
CA LYS A 139 9.39 1.97 4.04
C LYS A 139 9.94 1.68 5.43
N HIS A 140 10.37 0.44 5.67
CA HIS A 140 10.99 0.07 6.95
C HIS A 140 12.42 0.63 7.04
N LEU A 141 12.69 1.46 8.05
CA LEU A 141 13.97 2.11 8.28
C LEU A 141 14.69 1.38 9.41
N LYS A 142 15.81 0.73 9.07
CA LYS A 142 16.55 -0.19 9.96
C LYS A 142 17.88 0.37 10.47
N SER A 143 18.37 1.45 9.86
CA SER A 143 19.65 2.02 10.23
C SER A 143 19.63 3.55 10.23
N PRO A 144 20.52 4.21 11.00
CA PRO A 144 20.61 5.68 11.01
C PRO A 144 20.91 6.26 9.63
N GLU A 145 21.72 5.58 8.82
CA GLU A 145 22.06 5.98 7.45
C GLU A 145 20.81 5.94 6.57
N SER A 146 20.05 4.83 6.63
CA SER A 146 18.81 4.70 5.86
C SER A 146 17.77 5.75 6.23
N LEU A 147 17.72 6.14 7.50
CA LEU A 147 16.85 7.22 8.00
C LEU A 147 17.32 8.57 7.47
N LYS A 148 18.63 8.86 7.52
CA LYS A 148 19.20 10.10 6.99
C LYS A 148 18.89 10.25 5.49
N ASP A 149 19.21 9.23 4.69
CA ASP A 149 18.94 9.24 3.25
C ASP A 149 17.45 9.42 2.95
N PHE A 150 16.59 8.78 3.75
CA PHE A 150 15.15 8.90 3.64
C PHE A 150 14.64 10.32 3.90
N LEU A 151 15.17 10.98 4.94
CA LEU A 151 14.82 12.36 5.29
C LEU A 151 15.33 13.37 4.25
N GLU A 152 16.55 13.20 3.76
CA GLU A 152 17.19 14.12 2.81
C GLU A 152 16.60 14.02 1.40
N SER A 153 15.99 12.89 1.06
CA SER A 153 15.42 12.64 -0.27
C SER A 153 13.93 12.96 -0.40
N SER A 154 13.35 13.70 0.56
CA SER A 154 11.95 14.13 0.50
C SER A 154 11.72 15.49 1.15
N ASP A 155 10.85 16.32 0.59
CA ASP A 155 10.45 17.62 1.19
C ASP A 155 9.76 17.42 2.55
N LYS A 156 8.96 16.36 2.67
CA LYS A 156 8.26 15.97 3.90
C LYS A 156 8.38 14.47 4.13
N ALA A 157 8.83 14.10 5.32
CA ALA A 157 8.90 12.71 5.75
C ALA A 157 7.95 12.49 6.93
N LEU A 158 7.01 11.55 6.80
CA LEU A 158 6.20 11.09 7.91
C LEU A 158 6.75 9.76 8.42
N ILE A 159 7.26 9.76 9.64
CA ILE A 159 7.87 8.61 10.28
C ILE A 159 6.90 8.07 11.34
N LEU A 160 6.51 6.81 11.19
CA LEU A 160 5.76 6.06 12.17
C LEU A 160 6.74 5.26 13.05
N PHE A 161 6.69 5.48 14.35
CA PHE A 161 7.37 4.68 15.36
C PHE A 161 6.36 3.70 15.95
N GLU A 162 6.65 2.41 15.95
CA GLU A 162 5.76 1.40 16.51
C GLU A 162 6.58 0.24 17.10
N PHE A 163 6.42 -0.01 18.39
CA PHE A 163 7.32 -0.89 19.15
C PHE A 163 6.64 -2.18 19.65
N CYS A 164 5.39 -2.41 19.30
CA CYS A 164 4.55 -3.50 19.76
C CYS A 164 4.25 -4.57 18.67
N GLY A 165 4.77 -4.42 17.44
CA GLY A 165 4.53 -5.33 16.31
C GLY A 165 3.12 -5.27 15.73
N TRP A 166 2.35 -4.21 16.01
CA TRP A 166 0.99 -4.06 15.52
C TRP A 166 0.92 -3.81 14.01
N THR A 167 1.91 -3.09 13.47
CA THR A 167 1.92 -2.67 12.06
C THR A 167 1.95 -3.87 11.12
N SER A 168 2.83 -4.84 11.37
CA SER A 168 2.98 -6.04 10.53
C SER A 168 1.70 -6.88 10.55
N THR A 169 1.10 -7.05 11.73
CA THR A 169 -0.17 -7.77 11.91
C THR A 169 -1.29 -7.11 11.10
N LEU A 170 -1.51 -5.80 11.27
CA LEU A 170 -2.58 -5.07 10.59
C LEU A 170 -2.38 -5.02 9.07
N LEU A 171 -1.14 -4.86 8.59
CA LEU A 171 -0.85 -4.88 7.15
C LEU A 171 -1.08 -6.26 6.52
N SER A 172 -0.77 -7.34 7.25
CA SER A 172 -1.03 -8.70 6.77
C SER A 172 -2.52 -9.01 6.64
N GLU A 173 -3.35 -8.53 7.57
CA GLU A 173 -4.81 -8.66 7.51
C GLU A 173 -5.42 -7.85 6.36
N LEU A 174 -4.89 -6.65 6.12
CA LEU A 174 -5.30 -5.82 4.97
C LEU A 174 -5.02 -6.52 3.63
N LYS A 175 -3.84 -7.13 3.48
CA LYS A 175 -3.50 -7.90 2.26
C LYS A 175 -4.48 -9.06 2.03
N ARG A 176 -4.81 -9.82 3.09
CA ARG A 176 -5.73 -10.96 3.00
C ARG A 176 -7.15 -10.55 2.60
N ASN A 177 -7.63 -9.42 3.07
CA ASN A 177 -8.98 -8.92 2.76
C ASN A 177 -9.10 -8.38 1.32
N VAL A 178 -8.03 -7.79 0.76
CA VAL A 178 -8.00 -7.38 -0.65
C VAL A 178 -8.13 -8.58 -1.60
N THR A 179 -7.67 -9.76 -1.16
CA THR A 179 -7.85 -11.02 -1.89
C THR A 179 -9.30 -11.53 -1.84
N GLU A 180 -10.08 -11.20 -0.81
CA GLU A 180 -11.41 -11.77 -0.56
C GLU A 180 -12.60 -10.83 -0.87
N ASP A 181 -12.46 -9.49 -0.85
CA ASP A 181 -13.60 -8.55 -0.97
C ASP A 181 -13.56 -7.63 -2.21
N ASN A 182 -14.74 -7.32 -2.75
CA ASN A 182 -14.95 -6.68 -4.05
C ASN A 182 -14.48 -5.20 -4.07
N LEU A 183 -13.59 -4.90 -5.04
CA LEU A 183 -12.75 -3.70 -5.17
C LEU A 183 -13.50 -2.40 -5.59
N TRP A 184 -14.76 -2.24 -5.17
CA TRP A 184 -15.64 -1.13 -5.57
C TRP A 184 -15.87 -0.06 -4.50
N HIS A 185 -15.01 0.01 -3.47
CA HIS A 185 -15.15 1.05 -2.45
C HIS A 185 -13.92 1.95 -2.40
N GLY A 186 -13.86 2.95 -3.29
CA GLY A 186 -13.03 4.15 -3.14
C GLY A 186 -13.49 5.08 -2.02
N ASN A 187 -13.89 4.48 -0.90
CA ASN A 187 -14.11 5.17 0.36
C ASN A 187 -13.70 4.20 1.47
N PHE A 188 -12.45 4.29 1.92
CA PHE A 188 -11.86 3.52 3.03
C PHE A 188 -12.44 3.92 4.40
N SER A 189 -13.67 4.43 4.45
CA SER A 189 -14.42 4.71 5.67
C SER A 189 -15.55 3.68 5.83
N LYS A 190 -15.20 2.40 5.80
CA LYS A 190 -15.93 1.43 6.61
C LYS A 190 -14.99 1.09 7.75
N LYS A 191 -15.38 1.54 8.96
CA LYS A 191 -14.81 1.12 10.24
C LYS A 191 -14.23 -0.29 10.08
N VAL A 192 -12.93 -0.44 10.30
CA VAL A 192 -12.40 -1.72 10.77
C VAL A 192 -13.17 -1.97 12.06
N GLU A 193 -14.28 -2.68 11.93
CA GLU A 193 -15.10 -3.08 13.04
C GLU A 193 -14.19 -4.01 13.83
N THR A 194 -13.70 -3.50 14.97
CA THR A 194 -12.77 -4.20 15.85
C THR A 194 -13.32 -5.59 16.22
N ASP A 195 -14.64 -5.77 16.12
CA ASP A 195 -15.37 -7.02 16.32
C ASP A 195 -15.19 -8.07 15.22
N ARG A 196 -14.83 -7.69 13.97
CA ARG A 196 -14.59 -8.67 12.88
C ARG A 196 -13.21 -9.32 12.97
N VAL A 197 -12.21 -8.60 13.49
CA VAL A 197 -10.88 -9.15 13.85
C VAL A 197 -11.02 -10.19 14.99
N LEU A 198 -12.08 -10.07 15.80
CA LEU A 198 -12.42 -11.03 16.85
C LEU A 198 -13.20 -12.25 16.32
N LYS A 199 -14.04 -12.11 15.28
CA LYS A 199 -14.95 -13.18 14.82
C LYS A 199 -14.40 -14.15 13.77
N LEU A 200 -13.33 -13.84 13.02
CA LEU A 200 -12.96 -14.63 11.84
C LEU A 200 -11.98 -15.80 12.05
N ARG A 201 -11.73 -16.23 13.29
CA ARG A 201 -11.03 -17.51 13.57
C ARG A 201 -11.82 -18.42 14.52
N GLY A 202 -13.13 -18.48 14.31
CA GLY A 202 -14.08 -19.30 15.07
C GLY A 202 -14.81 -20.32 14.18
N LYS A 203 -14.08 -21.06 13.34
CA LYS A 203 -14.60 -22.29 12.72
C LYS A 203 -13.52 -23.35 12.82
N ASN A 204 -13.41 -23.95 14.01
CA ASN A 204 -13.04 -25.33 14.22
C ASN A 204 -13.71 -25.74 15.53
N ASN A 205 -14.47 -26.83 15.48
CA ASN A 205 -15.30 -27.29 16.60
C ASN A 205 -14.42 -27.82 17.73
N GLN A 206 -14.07 -26.96 18.68
CA GLN A 206 -13.88 -27.35 20.08
C GLN A 206 -14.12 -26.12 20.95
N LYS A 207 -15.17 -26.16 21.78
CA LYS A 207 -15.49 -25.15 22.77
C LYS A 207 -14.37 -25.08 23.81
N VAL A 208 -13.45 -24.15 23.65
CA VAL A 208 -12.71 -23.54 24.76
C VAL A 208 -12.80 -22.03 24.55
N ALA A 209 -13.51 -21.34 25.43
CA ALA A 209 -13.59 -19.89 25.44
C ALA A 209 -12.24 -19.31 25.84
N VAL A 210 -11.34 -19.16 24.86
CA VAL A 210 -10.10 -18.41 25.01
C VAL A 210 -10.50 -16.95 25.12
N THR A 211 -10.49 -16.40 26.34
CA THR A 211 -10.82 -15.00 26.60
C THR A 211 -9.92 -14.04 25.80
N ASP A 212 -10.42 -12.86 25.43
CA ASP A 212 -9.66 -11.82 24.71
C ASP A 212 -8.31 -11.51 25.38
N HIS A 213 -8.24 -11.67 26.70
CA HIS A 213 -7.04 -11.52 27.51
C HIS A 213 -5.88 -12.45 27.09
N THR A 214 -6.19 -13.67 26.66
CA THR A 214 -5.17 -14.66 26.24
C THR A 214 -4.67 -14.43 24.81
N LYS A 215 -5.52 -13.90 23.92
CA LYS A 215 -5.18 -13.62 22.51
C LYS A 215 -4.28 -12.38 22.35
N TRP A 216 -4.52 -11.31 23.11
CA TRP A 216 -3.66 -10.12 23.07
C TRP A 216 -2.28 -10.36 23.70
N LYS A 217 -2.22 -11.19 24.75
CA LYS A 217 -0.96 -11.59 25.40
C LYS A 217 -0.03 -12.33 24.43
N LEU A 218 -0.59 -13.02 23.44
CA LEU A 218 0.14 -13.64 22.33
C LEU A 218 0.70 -12.61 21.34
N MET A 219 -0.04 -11.54 21.03
CA MET A 219 0.43 -10.46 20.15
C MET A 219 1.56 -9.64 20.77
N CYS A 220 1.60 -9.51 22.10
CA CYS A 220 2.70 -8.84 22.81
C CYS A 220 3.90 -9.76 23.14
N ARG A 221 3.79 -11.09 22.95
CA ARG A 221 4.83 -12.06 23.39
C ARG A 221 5.97 -12.32 22.40
N LEU A 222 6.08 -11.56 21.31
CA LEU A 222 7.14 -11.73 20.31
C LEU A 222 8.45 -10.97 20.62
N GLN A 223 8.85 -10.89 21.90
CA GLN A 223 10.18 -10.35 22.22
C GLN A 223 10.88 -11.09 23.37
N SER A 224 11.50 -12.21 23.02
CA SER A 224 12.78 -12.64 23.60
C SER A 224 13.49 -13.55 22.59
N GLY A 225 14.03 -12.95 21.53
CA GLY A 225 14.78 -13.67 20.52
C GLY A 225 15.25 -12.72 19.43
N PHE A 226 16.57 -12.59 19.31
CA PHE A 226 17.24 -11.82 18.27
C PHE A 226 16.74 -12.17 16.86
N GLY A 227 16.85 -11.20 15.96
CA GLY A 227 16.36 -11.27 14.59
C GLY A 227 16.75 -12.54 13.85
N ARG A 228 15.76 -13.12 13.18
CA ARG A 228 15.93 -13.86 11.94
C ARG A 228 14.61 -13.86 11.18
N VAL A 229 14.67 -13.41 9.93
CA VAL A 229 13.62 -13.55 8.93
C VAL A 229 13.38 -15.06 8.70
N PRO A 230 12.12 -15.55 8.70
CA PRO A 230 11.87 -16.92 8.25
C PRO A 230 10.78 -16.94 7.16
N TRP A 231 11.20 -17.17 5.92
CA TRP A 231 10.39 -17.88 4.93
C TRP A 231 11.13 -19.17 4.57
N LEU A 232 10.36 -20.25 4.37
CA LEU A 232 10.75 -21.64 4.02
C LEU A 232 11.52 -22.37 5.15
N GLU A 233 11.15 -23.55 5.67
CA GLU A 233 10.53 -24.74 5.09
C GLU A 233 9.86 -25.65 6.17
N ASP A 234 8.98 -26.54 5.69
CA ASP A 234 8.54 -27.84 6.21
C ASP A 234 7.61 -28.02 7.43
N PHE A 235 6.46 -28.62 7.10
CA PHE A 235 5.48 -29.26 7.94
C PHE A 235 6.11 -30.37 8.79
N SER A 236 5.96 -30.30 10.11
CA SER A 236 5.75 -31.51 10.90
C SER A 236 4.87 -31.23 12.12
N TYR A 237 3.78 -31.99 12.21
CA TYR A 237 2.87 -32.04 13.34
C TYR A 237 3.58 -32.74 14.51
N VAL A 238 3.76 -32.07 15.65
CA VAL A 238 3.94 -32.76 16.94
C VAL A 238 3.21 -31.98 18.04
N ASN A 239 2.44 -32.73 18.84
CA ASN A 239 1.49 -32.31 19.86
C ASN A 239 2.03 -31.36 20.94
N ASP A 240 1.22 -30.35 21.26
CA ASP A 240 1.27 -29.59 22.51
C ASP A 240 0.71 -30.42 23.68
N THR A 241 1.58 -30.97 24.52
CA THR A 241 1.24 -31.26 25.92
C THR A 241 2.51 -31.27 26.78
N ALA A 242 3.02 -30.10 27.16
CA ALA A 242 3.80 -29.93 28.38
C ALA A 242 4.00 -28.44 28.70
N ALA A 243 4.01 -28.13 30.01
CA ALA A 243 4.37 -26.84 30.63
C ALA A 243 3.22 -25.84 30.87
N LEU A 244 2.19 -26.28 31.60
CA LEU A 244 1.62 -25.46 32.67
C LEU A 244 2.55 -25.54 33.88
N GLN A 245 3.34 -24.49 34.10
CA GLN A 245 3.86 -23.98 35.38
C GLN A 245 5.19 -23.29 35.10
N GLU A 246 5.27 -21.97 35.31
CA GLU A 246 6.40 -21.38 36.02
C GLU A 246 6.12 -19.92 36.41
N ASN A 247 5.94 -19.77 37.72
CA ASN A 247 6.44 -18.73 38.63
C ASN A 247 6.66 -17.30 38.12
N ASP A 248 5.94 -16.38 38.78
CA ASP A 248 6.32 -15.00 39.00
C ASP A 248 7.75 -14.90 39.58
N ARG A 249 8.72 -14.60 38.72
CA ARG A 249 9.98 -13.98 39.13
C ARG A 249 10.28 -12.83 38.19
N ALA A 250 10.19 -11.63 38.75
CA ALA A 250 10.71 -10.41 38.16
C ALA A 250 12.17 -10.63 37.76
N ASN A 251 12.47 -10.45 36.48
CA ASN A 251 13.84 -10.23 36.02
C ASN A 251 13.82 -9.23 34.85
N GLY A 252 14.74 -8.27 34.90
CA GLY A 252 14.67 -7.01 34.18
C GLY A 252 14.63 -7.13 32.65
N GLY A 253 13.69 -6.42 32.04
CA GLY A 253 13.63 -6.13 30.61
C GLY A 253 12.68 -4.94 30.41
N SER A 254 13.20 -3.87 29.80
CA SER A 254 12.55 -2.58 29.49
C SER A 254 11.01 -2.52 29.66
N GLY A 255 10.55 -1.67 30.58
CA GLY A 255 9.14 -1.51 30.98
C GLY A 255 8.23 -0.92 29.90
N GLN A 256 8.07 -1.60 28.77
CA GLN A 256 7.12 -1.25 27.73
C GLN A 256 5.82 -2.01 27.93
N THR A 257 4.73 -1.27 28.20
CA THR A 257 3.40 -1.85 28.39
C THR A 257 2.52 -1.47 27.21
N CYS A 258 2.51 -2.32 26.18
CA CYS A 258 1.56 -2.21 25.08
C CYS A 258 0.14 -2.47 25.62
N ASN A 259 -0.78 -1.51 25.49
CA ASN A 259 -2.14 -1.66 26.01
C ASN A 259 -3.22 -1.64 24.90
N HIS A 260 -4.41 -2.15 25.22
CA HIS A 260 -5.51 -2.30 24.25
C HIS A 260 -6.07 -0.96 23.73
N GLU A 261 -6.10 0.06 24.58
CA GLU A 261 -6.61 1.38 24.18
C GLU A 261 -5.66 2.06 23.19
N GLN A 262 -4.35 1.96 23.43
CA GLN A 262 -3.30 2.40 22.51
C GLN A 262 -3.37 1.66 21.18
N PHE A 263 -3.65 0.34 21.19
CA PHE A 263 -3.83 -0.43 19.97
C PHE A 263 -5.01 0.07 19.13
N LYS A 264 -6.17 0.36 19.75
CA LYS A 264 -7.33 0.91 19.02
C LYS A 264 -7.01 2.26 18.38
N GLN A 265 -6.34 3.14 19.12
CA GLN A 265 -5.91 4.44 18.62
C GLN A 265 -4.91 4.30 17.47
N PHE A 266 -3.94 3.39 17.62
CA PHE A 266 -2.97 3.06 16.60
C PHE A 266 -3.63 2.51 15.34
N SER A 267 -4.53 1.53 15.46
CA SER A 267 -5.22 0.92 14.32
C SER A 267 -6.00 1.95 13.51
N SER A 268 -6.74 2.83 14.18
CA SER A 268 -7.45 3.95 13.54
C SER A 268 -6.47 4.93 12.87
N PHE A 269 -5.36 5.27 13.53
CA PHE A 269 -4.35 6.17 12.98
C PHE A 269 -3.65 5.57 11.75
N LEU A 270 -3.23 4.31 11.83
CA LEU A 270 -2.57 3.58 10.75
C LEU A 270 -3.47 3.52 9.52
N SER A 271 -4.77 3.26 9.68
CA SER A 271 -5.72 3.26 8.56
C SER A 271 -5.74 4.62 7.82
N LYS A 272 -5.80 5.73 8.56
CA LYS A 272 -5.72 7.09 7.99
C LYS A 272 -4.36 7.36 7.33
N LEU A 273 -3.28 6.91 7.96
CA LEU A 273 -1.93 7.07 7.46
C LEU A 273 -1.73 6.34 6.13
N ILE A 274 -2.18 5.09 6.03
CA ILE A 274 -2.10 4.30 4.80
C ILE A 274 -2.92 4.95 3.68
N ALA A 275 -4.11 5.48 4.00
CA ALA A 275 -4.91 6.23 3.02
C ALA A 275 -4.18 7.50 2.54
N ALA A 276 -3.55 8.24 3.45
CA ALA A 276 -2.74 9.41 3.08
C ALA A 276 -1.51 9.01 2.24
N ALA A 277 -0.85 7.90 2.56
CA ALA A 277 0.30 7.44 1.79
C ALA A 277 -0.09 7.06 0.35
N LYS A 278 -1.19 6.33 0.16
CA LYS A 278 -1.73 6.07 -1.20
C LYS A 278 -2.04 7.36 -1.97
N GLU A 279 -2.46 8.41 -1.27
CA GLU A 279 -2.83 9.68 -1.89
C GLU A 279 -1.63 10.55 -2.27
N PHE A 280 -0.54 10.51 -1.49
CA PHE A 280 0.53 11.51 -1.59
C PHE A 280 1.94 10.96 -1.83
N SER A 281 2.16 9.64 -1.82
CA SER A 281 3.51 9.07 -2.00
C SER A 281 4.10 9.26 -3.40
N LEU A 282 3.32 9.72 -4.39
CA LEU A 282 3.79 10.01 -5.74
C LEU A 282 3.60 11.50 -6.08
N PRO A 283 4.67 12.23 -6.45
CA PRO A 283 6.04 11.77 -6.63
C PRO A 283 6.79 11.66 -5.28
N PRO A 284 7.73 10.70 -5.15
CA PRO A 284 8.36 10.37 -3.87
C PRO A 284 9.25 11.48 -3.31
N GLU A 285 9.71 12.43 -4.13
CA GLU A 285 10.53 13.56 -3.69
C GLU A 285 9.74 14.57 -2.86
N ARG A 286 8.40 14.59 -2.98
CA ARG A 286 7.58 15.51 -2.18
C ARG A 286 7.31 14.94 -0.80
N GLN A 287 6.87 13.68 -0.74
CA GLN A 287 6.37 13.09 0.50
C GLN A 287 6.75 11.62 0.59
N LYS A 288 7.32 11.21 1.73
CA LYS A 288 7.64 9.81 2.02
C LYS A 288 7.09 9.38 3.37
N PHE A 289 6.81 8.08 3.46
CA PHE A 289 6.26 7.45 4.66
C PHE A 289 7.18 6.32 5.11
N GLY A 290 7.65 6.42 6.35
CA GLY A 290 8.63 5.52 6.94
C GLY A 290 8.07 4.82 8.18
N LEU A 291 8.60 3.64 8.48
CA LEU A 291 8.30 2.86 9.67
C LEU A 291 9.60 2.52 10.40
N ILE A 292 9.65 2.86 11.70
CA ILE A 292 10.73 2.49 12.61
C ILE A 292 10.14 1.62 13.71
N THR A 293 10.74 0.44 13.88
CA THR A 293 10.39 -0.49 14.96
C THR A 293 11.46 -0.58 16.03
N GLU A 294 12.63 0.02 15.80
CA GLU A 294 13.76 0.02 16.72
C GLU A 294 13.82 1.32 17.52
N LYS A 295 13.84 1.20 18.86
CA LYS A 295 13.88 2.38 19.75
C LYS A 295 15.16 3.20 19.63
N SER A 296 16.28 2.58 19.27
CA SER A 296 17.58 3.25 19.06
C SER A 296 17.44 4.41 18.06
N LEU A 297 16.68 4.20 16.98
CA LEU A 297 16.43 5.17 15.93
C LEU A 297 15.38 6.22 16.29
N ALA A 298 14.68 6.06 17.42
CA ALA A 298 13.73 7.05 17.92
C ALA A 298 14.41 8.18 18.70
N SER A 299 15.65 7.98 19.17
CA SER A 299 16.38 8.96 19.99
C SER A 299 16.54 10.37 19.40
N PRO A 300 16.66 10.60 18.07
CA PRO A 300 16.71 11.95 17.50
C PRO A 300 15.38 12.69 17.56
N PHE A 301 14.29 11.95 17.77
CA PHE A 301 12.93 12.46 17.83
C PHE A 301 12.51 12.50 19.29
N THR A 302 11.73 13.50 19.70
CA THR A 302 11.22 13.65 21.09
C THR A 302 10.13 12.64 21.44
N VAL A 303 10.34 11.37 21.08
CA VAL A 303 9.46 10.23 21.36
C VAL A 303 9.74 9.72 22.76
N GLY A 304 8.71 9.64 23.60
CA GLY A 304 8.85 9.22 24.99
C GLY A 304 9.29 7.75 25.09
N ALA A 305 10.20 7.46 26.02
CA ALA A 305 10.74 6.10 26.22
C ALA A 305 9.65 5.03 26.54
N SER A 306 8.50 5.48 27.04
CA SER A 306 7.34 4.64 27.42
C SER A 306 6.24 4.57 26.35
N ASP A 307 6.35 5.32 25.25
CA ASP A 307 5.31 5.35 24.23
C ASP A 307 5.29 4.02 23.45
N SER A 308 4.10 3.46 23.24
CA SER A 308 3.90 2.25 22.42
C SER A 308 4.10 2.54 20.92
N TRP A 309 3.75 3.75 20.51
CA TRP A 309 3.86 4.24 19.13
C TRP A 309 3.86 5.77 19.14
N ALA A 310 4.43 6.38 18.10
CA ALA A 310 4.38 7.80 17.83
C ALA A 310 4.43 8.04 16.32
N ALA A 311 3.93 9.17 15.86
CA ALA A 311 4.08 9.58 14.46
C ALA A 311 4.67 10.98 14.40
N VAL A 312 5.69 11.17 13.56
CA VAL A 312 6.42 12.43 13.46
C VAL A 312 6.42 12.87 12.00
N LEU A 313 6.02 14.11 11.75
CA LEU A 313 6.21 14.79 10.49
C LEU A 313 7.49 15.61 10.56
N GLN A 314 8.43 15.31 9.68
CA GLN A 314 9.71 15.99 9.53
C GLN A 314 9.73 16.77 8.21
N LEU A 315 10.13 18.04 8.25
CA LEU A 315 10.31 18.87 7.06
C LEU A 315 11.77 18.86 6.62
N ALA A 316 12.00 18.86 5.30
CA ALA A 316 13.33 18.99 4.71
C ALA A 316 14.00 20.31 5.11
N GLY A 317 15.33 20.30 5.20
CA GLY A 317 16.14 21.49 5.45
C GLY A 317 16.03 22.07 6.87
N CYS A 318 15.25 21.48 7.78
CA CYS A 318 15.13 21.95 9.15
C CYS A 318 15.11 20.78 10.15
N PRO A 319 16.27 20.39 10.74
CA PRO A 319 16.36 19.25 11.64
C PRO A 319 15.49 19.38 12.92
N HIS A 320 15.14 20.61 13.31
CA HIS A 320 14.27 20.88 14.46
C HIS A 320 12.79 21.10 14.09
N CYS A 321 12.45 21.13 12.79
CA CYS A 321 11.07 21.27 12.33
C CYS A 321 10.38 19.89 12.28
N SER A 322 10.29 19.26 13.44
CA SER A 322 9.52 18.04 13.63
C SER A 322 8.19 18.38 14.32
N LYS A 323 7.12 17.72 13.90
CA LYS A 323 5.80 17.81 14.53
C LYS A 323 5.32 16.41 14.88
N ILE A 324 5.12 16.16 16.17
CA ILE A 324 4.46 14.94 16.63
C ILE A 324 2.97 15.02 16.26
N LEU A 325 2.49 13.98 15.60
CA LEU A 325 1.11 13.82 15.19
C LEU A 325 0.32 13.05 16.25
N LYS A 326 -0.90 13.51 16.53
CA LYS A 326 -1.85 12.83 17.41
C LYS A 326 -2.79 11.95 16.59
N ALA A 327 -3.39 10.95 17.22
CA ALA A 327 -4.38 10.06 16.58
C ALA A 327 -5.57 10.79 15.92
N GLY A 328 -5.93 11.96 16.44
CA GLY A 328 -6.99 12.82 15.95
C GLY A 328 -6.61 13.75 14.80
N ASP A 329 -5.32 13.89 14.49
CA ASP A 329 -4.86 14.87 13.50
C ASP A 329 -5.29 14.50 12.07
N ASP A 330 -5.59 15.53 11.28
CA ASP A 330 -5.87 15.39 9.86
C ASP A 330 -4.55 15.37 9.07
N ILE A 331 -4.05 14.14 8.85
CA ILE A 331 -2.79 13.89 8.13
C ILE A 331 -2.86 14.50 6.72
N GLN A 332 -3.97 14.36 6.01
CA GLN A 332 -4.09 14.85 4.63
C GLN A 332 -3.96 16.37 4.56
N ARG A 333 -4.57 17.08 5.52
CA ARG A 333 -4.44 18.55 5.60
C ARG A 333 -3.00 18.98 5.84
N LEU A 334 -2.27 18.30 6.72
CA LEU A 334 -0.85 18.61 7.01
C LEU A 334 0.07 18.38 5.80
N LEU A 335 -0.23 17.34 5.03
CA LEU A 335 0.51 17.03 3.80
C LEU A 335 0.22 18.06 2.69
N LYS A 336 -1.03 18.50 2.54
CA LYS A 336 -1.46 19.50 1.54
C LYS A 336 -0.97 20.93 1.82
N MET A 337 -0.75 21.31 3.08
CA MET A 337 -0.22 22.64 3.40
C MET A 337 1.17 22.81 2.77
N GLU A 338 1.28 23.54 1.68
CA GLU A 338 2.57 24.08 1.25
C GLU A 338 3.09 24.92 2.42
N ASN A 339 4.33 24.68 2.85
CA ASN A 339 4.91 25.49 3.92
C ASN A 339 4.78 26.96 3.50
N PRO A 340 4.37 27.87 4.39
CA PRO A 340 4.51 29.28 4.10
C PRO A 340 6.00 29.46 3.78
N ILE A 341 6.28 29.93 2.57
CA ILE A 341 7.59 30.42 2.18
C ILE A 341 8.05 31.28 3.37
N VAL A 342 9.12 30.86 4.03
CA VAL A 342 9.80 31.70 5.01
C VAL A 342 10.18 32.95 4.22
N SER A 343 9.47 34.05 4.43
CA SER A 343 9.93 35.35 3.99
C SER A 343 11.20 35.61 4.77
N GLU A 344 12.35 35.42 4.15
CA GLU A 344 13.59 36.04 4.62
C GLU A 344 13.31 37.55 4.70
N VAL A 345 13.42 38.08 5.91
CA VAL A 345 13.40 39.52 6.23
C VAL A 345 14.82 40.04 6.09
#